data_AF-A0A929ZVY9-F1
#
_entry.id   AF-A0A929ZVY9-F1
#
_cell.length_a   1.000
_cell.length_b   1.000
_cell.length_c   1.000
_cell.angle_alpha   90.00
_cell.angle_beta   90.00
_cell.angle_gamma   90.00
#
_symmetry.space_group_name_H-M   'P 1'
#
loop_
_entity.id
_entity.type
_entity.pdbx_description
1 polymer ?
#
loop_
_entity_poly.entity_id
_entity_poly.type
_entity_poly.pdbx_seq_one_letter_code
_entity_poly.pdbx_strand_id
1 'polypeptide(L)' 'LVFKYRKKKYGLEYAQNNRLFKMSPLHHHYQKCGYHESKIVNRMIIIGVILAVICLITLKIR' A
#
# COMPACT_ATOMS: atom_id res chain seq x y z
N LEU A 1 3.09 -7.78 -12.17
CA LEU A 1 4.09 -8.71 -12.74
C LEU A 1 4.17 -10.02 -11.95
N VAL A 2 4.39 -9.98 -10.64
CA VAL A 2 4.46 -11.18 -9.77
C VAL A 2 3.21 -12.06 -9.83
N PHE A 3 2.01 -11.47 -9.82
CA PHE A 3 0.76 -12.25 -9.93
C PHE A 3 0.67 -13.02 -11.26
N LYS A 4 1.05 -12.39 -12.39
CA LYS A 4 1.08 -13.06 -13.71
C LYS A 4 2.11 -14.20 -13.72
N TYR A 5 3.30 -13.98 -13.14
CA TYR A 5 4.33 -15.02 -13.00
C TYR A 5 3.86 -16.20 -12.14
N ARG A 6 3.32 -15.93 -10.94
CA ARG A 6 2.81 -16.96 -10.02
C ARG A 6 1.65 -17.74 -10.63
N LYS A 7 0.74 -17.07 -11.33
CA LYS A 7 -0.36 -17.70 -12.06
C LYS A 7 0.13 -18.68 -13.13
N LYS A 8 1.17 -18.30 -13.89
CA LYS A 8 1.74 -19.13 -14.96
C LYS A 8 2.53 -20.33 -14.41
N LYS A 9 3.22 -20.17 -13.29
CA LYS A 9 4.11 -21.21 -12.72
C LYS A 9 3.41 -22.19 -11.76
N TYR A 10 2.47 -21.71 -10.96
CA TYR A 10 1.85 -22.49 -9.87
C TYR A 10 0.32 -22.58 -9.98
N GLY A 11 -0.27 -22.04 -11.05
CA GLY A 11 -1.71 -22.01 -11.25
C GLY A 11 -2.43 -20.82 -10.60
N LEU A 12 -3.73 -20.70 -10.91
CA LEU A 12 -4.56 -19.56 -10.49
C LEU A 12 -4.79 -19.53 -8.97
N GLU A 13 -5.04 -20.70 -8.37
CA GLU A 13 -5.36 -20.84 -6.95
C GLU A 13 -4.19 -20.41 -6.06
N TYR A 14 -2.99 -20.91 -6.35
CA TYR A 14 -1.77 -20.48 -5.68
C TYR A 14 -1.55 -18.97 -5.81
N ALA A 15 -1.77 -18.41 -7.01
CA ALA A 15 -1.58 -16.99 -7.25
C ALA A 15 -2.60 -16.11 -6.51
N GLN A 16 -3.83 -16.57 -6.31
CA GLN A 16 -4.88 -15.85 -5.59
C GLN A 16 -4.67 -15.87 -4.08
N ASN A 17 -4.24 -17.00 -3.51
CA ASN A 17 -3.96 -17.13 -2.08
C ASN A 17 -2.69 -16.37 -1.67
N ASN A 18 -1.67 -16.33 -2.54
CA ASN A 18 -0.38 -15.68 -2.26
C ASN A 18 -0.35 -14.20 -2.69
N ARG A 19 -1.43 -13.44 -2.48
CA ARG A 19 -1.46 -11.99 -2.74
C ARG A 19 -0.97 -11.22 -1.53
N LEU A 20 -0.03 -10.28 -1.72
CA LEU A 20 0.46 -9.41 -0.64
C LEU A 20 -0.64 -8.48 -0.09
N PHE A 21 -1.51 -7.96 -0.96
CA PHE A 21 -2.60 -7.07 -0.57
C PHE A 21 -3.94 -7.69 -0.95
N LYS A 22 -4.93 -7.62 -0.03
CA LYS A 22 -6.33 -7.96 -0.27
C LYS A 22 -6.95 -7.19 -1.47
N MET A 23 -6.52 -5.95 -1.65
CA MET A 23 -6.80 -5.09 -2.79
C MET A 23 -5.69 -4.04 -2.88
N SER A 24 -5.31 -3.65 -4.09
CA SER A 24 -4.38 -2.56 -4.35
C SER A 24 -5.12 -1.47 -5.12
N PRO A 25 -4.85 -0.18 -4.90
CA PRO A 25 -3.86 0.46 -4.02
C PRO A 25 -4.10 0.33 -2.48
N LEU A 26 -3.13 0.81 -1.69
CA LEU A 26 -3.06 0.60 -0.24
C LEU A 26 -4.29 1.10 0.54
N HIS A 27 -4.92 2.22 0.15
CA HIS A 27 -6.11 2.69 0.85
C HIS A 27 -7.31 1.73 0.68
N HIS A 28 -7.46 1.11 -0.50
CA HIS A 28 -8.47 0.07 -0.72
C HIS A 28 -8.15 -1.22 0.04
N HIS A 29 -6.86 -1.50 0.31
CA HIS A 29 -6.50 -2.60 1.21
C HIS A 29 -7.13 -2.39 2.59
N TYR A 30 -6.99 -1.19 3.16
CA TYR A 30 -7.56 -0.87 4.46
C TYR A 30 -9.09 -0.77 4.45
N GLN A 31 -9.68 -0.27 3.37
CA GLN A 31 -11.13 -0.27 3.19
C GLN A 31 -11.69 -1.70 3.22
N LYS A 32 -11.04 -2.64 2.54
CA LYS A 32 -11.41 -4.07 2.53
C LYS A 32 -11.11 -4.78 3.86
N CYS A 33 -10.31 -4.18 4.73
CA CYS A 33 -10.08 -4.63 6.11
C CYS A 33 -11.12 -4.07 7.11
N GLY A 34 -12.10 -3.26 6.67
CA GLY A 34 -13.18 -2.75 7.51
C GLY A 34 -12.94 -1.37 8.12
N TYR A 35 -11.93 -0.62 7.64
CA TYR A 35 -11.69 0.75 8.11
C TYR A 35 -12.58 1.75 7.36
N HIS A 36 -13.15 2.72 8.10
CA HIS A 36 -13.83 3.87 7.51
C HIS A 36 -12.86 4.73 6.69
N GLU A 37 -13.34 5.21 5.55
CA GLU A 37 -12.56 5.96 4.57
C GLU A 37 -11.89 7.20 5.18
N SER A 38 -12.63 8.02 5.93
CA SER A 38 -12.10 9.21 6.60
C SER A 38 -10.94 8.90 7.55
N LYS A 39 -10.97 7.75 8.23
CA LYS A 39 -9.91 7.32 9.14
C LYS A 39 -8.64 6.93 8.38
N ILE A 40 -8.76 6.34 7.19
CA ILE A 40 -7.63 5.96 6.34
C ILE A 40 -6.97 7.22 5.76
N VAL A 41 -7.78 8.15 5.25
CA VAL A 41 -7.31 9.41 4.65
C VAL A 41 -6.50 10.22 5.67
N ASN A 42 -7.04 10.44 6.87
CA ASN A 42 -6.34 11.23 7.89
C ASN A 42 -4.98 10.61 8.28
N ARG A 43 -4.88 9.27 8.34
CA ARG A 43 -3.62 8.58 8.65
C ARG A 43 -2.59 8.73 7.53
N MET A 44 -3.03 8.62 6.27
CA MET A 44 -2.13 8.82 5.13
C MET A 44 -1.60 10.25 5.05
N ILE A 45 -2.42 11.24 5.41
CA ILE A 45 -2.01 12.64 5.47
C ILE A 45 -0.96 12.87 6.55
N ILE A 46 -1.14 12.33 7.76
CA ILE A 46 -0.16 12.45 8.85
C ILE A 46 1.20 11.89 8.41
N ILE A 47 1.22 10.71 7.80
CA ILE A 47 2.44 10.10 7.26
C ILE A 47 3.06 10.98 6.15
N GLY A 48 2.22 11.53 5.25
CA GLY A 48 2.67 12.43 4.19
C GLY A 48 3.32 13.72 4.72
N VAL A 49 2.76 14.33 5.77
CA VAL A 49 3.32 15.52 6.41
C VAL A 49 4.66 15.20 7.08
N ILE A 50 4.77 14.07 7.79
CA ILE A 50 6.03 13.65 8.41
C ILE A 50 7.12 13.46 7.34
N LEU A 51 6.79 12.77 6.24
CA LEU A 51 7.71 12.57 5.12
C LEU A 51 8.10 13.89 4.44
N ALA A 52 7.17 14.83 4.32
CA ALA A 52 7.45 16.16 3.78
C ALA A 52 8.43 16.94 4.67
N VAL A 53 8.25 16.92 5.99
CA VAL A 53 9.18 17.54 6.94
C VAL A 53 10.57 16.91 6.86
N ILE A 54 10.67 15.57 6.80
CA ILE A 54 11.95 14.87 6.62
C ILE A 54 12.61 15.29 5.30
N CYS A 55 11.85 15.39 4.21
CA CYS A 55 12.35 15.85 2.91
C CYS A 55 12.95 17.26 2.99
N LEU A 56 12.27 18.18 3.68
CA LEU A 56 12.74 19.57 3.86
C LEU A 56 14.02 19.65 4.71
N ILE A 57 14.12 18.84 5.77
CA ILE A 57 15.32 18.77 6.61
C ILE A 57 16.51 18.24 5.80
N THR A 58 16.32 17.15 5.05
CA THR A 58 17.37 16.56 4.20
C THR A 58 17.83 17.53 3.11
N LEU A 59 16.93 18.31 2.52
CA LEU A 59 17.25 19.26 1.45
C LEU A 59 18.18 20.39 1.93
N LYS A 60 18.13 20.75 3.22
CA LYS A 60 18.99 21.77 3.82
C LYS A 60 20.37 21.27 4.25
N ILE A 61 20.68 19.99 4.07
CA ILE A 61 22.02 19.43 4.31
C ILE A 61 22.88 19.71 3.07
N ARG A 62 23.18 20.98 2.83
CA ARG A 62 24.29 21.44 1.99
C ARG A 62 24.74 22.83 2.43
#